data_AF-A0A4V2UK79-F1
#
_entry.id   AF-A0A4V2UK79-F1
#
_cell.length_a   1.000
_cell.length_b   1.000
_cell.length_c   1.000
_cell.angle_alpha   90.00
_cell.angle_beta   90.00
_cell.angle_gamma   90.00
#
_symmetry.space_group_name_H-M   'P 1'
#
loop_
_entity.id
_entity.type
_entity.pdbx_description
1 polymer ?
#
loop_
_entity_poly.entity_id
_entity_poly.type
_entity_poly.pdbx_seq_one_letter_code
_entity_poly.pdbx_strand_id
1 'polypeptide(L)'
;MNSIQGNFTLYQDGQLIIYMASGTWNAEGSLACLRGIRQLINRVDQDEFGLLIDTSRGEGFNFECYEIWIDAIDEWYEQGLRAGIRLDNRTDMNYRIFSEPFDNIMIPLIGLGYSKNITSAVKVLNRRGFKGFEAGLANATKISNCPDLGLPSNFMEPSVLR
;
A
#
# COMPACT_ATOMS: atom_id res chain seq x y z
N MET A 1 -7.02 -25.80 13.78
CA MET A 1 -6.48 -25.29 12.51
C MET A 1 -6.00 -23.88 12.76
N ASN A 2 -4.70 -23.63 12.66
CA ASN A 2 -4.14 -22.31 12.90
C ASN A 2 -4.59 -21.38 11.76
N SER A 3 -5.25 -20.29 12.13
CA SER A 3 -5.83 -19.29 11.22
C SER A 3 -4.73 -18.68 10.34
N ILE A 4 -4.79 -18.97 9.05
CA ILE A 4 -3.99 -18.28 8.04
C ILE A 4 -4.52 -16.83 7.99
N GLN A 5 -3.76 -15.89 8.54
CA GLN A 5 -4.11 -14.48 8.57
C GLN A 5 -2.96 -13.68 7.95
N GLY A 6 -3.28 -12.91 6.90
CA GLY A 6 -2.33 -12.01 6.27
C GLY A 6 -1.82 -10.98 7.26
N ASN A 7 -0.53 -10.64 7.15
CA ASN A 7 0.09 -9.59 7.95
C ASN A 7 0.13 -8.31 7.14
N PHE A 8 -0.08 -7.18 7.80
CA PHE A 8 0.02 -5.88 7.18
C PHE A 8 0.63 -4.84 8.10
N THR A 9 1.26 -3.87 7.47
CA THR A 9 1.66 -2.62 8.10
C THR A 9 1.28 -1.48 7.18
N LEU A 10 0.58 -0.50 7.74
CA LEU A 10 0.14 0.71 7.06
C LEU A 10 0.87 1.91 7.67
N TYR A 11 1.25 2.85 6.82
CA TYR A 11 1.72 4.17 7.21
C TYR A 11 0.91 5.24 6.49
N GLN A 12 0.66 6.37 7.15
CA GLN A 12 0.14 7.56 6.50
C GLN A 12 0.88 8.80 6.99
N ASP A 13 1.23 9.66 6.04
CA ASP A 13 1.72 11.02 6.28
C ASP A 13 1.22 11.93 5.15
N GLY A 14 0.61 13.05 5.50
CA GLY A 14 -0.05 13.94 4.55
C GLY A 14 -1.06 13.20 3.65
N GLN A 15 -0.84 13.26 2.35
CA GLN A 15 -1.67 12.67 1.31
C GLN A 15 -1.20 11.28 0.89
N LEU A 16 -0.17 10.71 1.54
CA LEU A 16 0.38 9.43 1.15
C LEU A 16 0.05 8.34 2.14
N ILE A 17 -0.42 7.21 1.62
CA ILE A 17 -0.61 5.98 2.36
C ILE A 17 0.37 4.94 1.80
N ILE A 18 1.07 4.24 2.68
CA ILE A 18 1.91 3.09 2.35
C ILE A 18 1.23 1.84 2.90
N TYR A 19 0.88 0.92 2.02
CA TYR A 19 0.35 -0.40 2.36
C TYR A 19 1.41 -1.46 2.09
N MET A 20 1.82 -2.18 3.14
CA MET A 20 2.71 -3.33 3.04
C MET A 20 2.00 -4.59 3.53
N ALA A 21 2.16 -5.68 2.81
CA ALA A 21 1.48 -6.95 3.05
C ALA A 21 2.43 -8.14 2.98
N SER A 22 2.15 -9.17 3.79
CA SER A 22 2.80 -10.46 3.66
C SER A 22 1.91 -11.63 4.04
N GLY A 23 2.35 -12.84 3.69
CA GLY A 23 1.68 -14.09 4.03
C GLY A 23 0.46 -14.36 3.14
N THR A 24 -0.34 -15.34 3.57
CA THR A 24 -1.56 -15.76 2.85
C THR A 24 -2.79 -15.09 3.45
N TRP A 25 -3.67 -14.57 2.59
CA TRP A 25 -4.80 -13.75 2.98
C TRP A 25 -6.13 -14.50 2.94
N ASN A 26 -6.93 -14.29 3.98
CA ASN A 26 -8.33 -14.69 4.07
C ASN A 26 -9.25 -13.45 4.16
N ALA A 27 -10.56 -13.66 4.13
CA ALA A 27 -11.54 -12.58 4.20
C ALA A 27 -11.40 -11.73 5.48
N GLU A 28 -11.20 -12.37 6.63
CA GLU A 28 -11.05 -11.68 7.91
C GLU A 28 -9.82 -10.76 7.94
N GLY A 29 -8.66 -11.25 7.51
CA GLY A 29 -7.43 -10.48 7.40
C GLY A 29 -7.57 -9.32 6.41
N SER A 30 -8.24 -9.57 5.28
CA SER A 30 -8.53 -8.54 4.27
C SER A 30 -9.39 -7.43 4.86
N LEU A 31 -10.52 -7.77 5.49
CA LEU A 31 -11.41 -6.79 6.14
C LEU A 31 -10.72 -6.04 7.28
N ALA A 32 -9.84 -6.69 8.05
CA ALA A 32 -9.04 -6.02 9.07
C ALA A 32 -8.09 -4.98 8.46
N CYS A 33 -7.40 -5.32 7.37
CA CYS A 33 -6.52 -4.41 6.66
C CYS A 33 -7.29 -3.23 6.04
N LEU A 34 -8.40 -3.52 5.35
CA LEU A 34 -9.26 -2.51 4.72
C LEU A 34 -9.82 -1.51 5.73
N ARG A 35 -10.21 -1.97 6.93
CA ARG A 35 -10.60 -1.07 8.02
C ARG A 35 -9.45 -0.14 8.43
N GLY A 36 -8.22 -0.66 8.48
CA GLY A 36 -7.03 0.15 8.71
C GLY A 36 -6.81 1.19 7.62
N ILE A 37 -6.91 0.81 6.34
CA ILE A 37 -6.77 1.72 5.20
C ILE A 37 -7.84 2.82 5.26
N ARG A 38 -9.11 2.46 5.49
CA ARG A 38 -10.21 3.43 5.62
C ARG A 38 -9.98 4.42 6.77
N GLN A 39 -9.44 3.96 7.89
CA GLN A 39 -9.05 4.85 8.99
C GLN A 39 -7.93 5.82 8.63
N LEU A 40 -7.06 5.47 7.69
CA LEU A 40 -6.00 6.37 7.22
C LEU A 40 -6.52 7.32 6.14
N ILE A 41 -7.37 6.86 5.21
CA ILE A 41 -8.03 7.70 4.21
C ILE A 41 -8.82 8.82 4.88
N ASN A 42 -9.61 8.49 5.92
CA ASN A 42 -10.40 9.48 6.68
C ASN A 42 -9.55 10.52 7.43
N ARG A 43 -8.22 10.35 7.52
CA ARG A 43 -7.28 11.31 8.11
C ARG A 43 -6.58 12.17 7.08
N VAL A 44 -6.75 11.90 5.79
CA VAL A 44 -6.18 12.73 4.75
C VAL A 44 -6.99 14.03 4.74
N ASP A 45 -6.36 15.13 5.16
CA ASP A 45 -6.99 16.46 5.23
C ASP A 45 -7.36 17.06 3.85
N GLN A 46 -7.14 16.32 2.77
CA GLN A 46 -7.35 16.73 1.38
C GLN A 46 -8.22 15.71 0.67
N ASP A 47 -8.95 16.14 -0.35
CA ASP A 47 -9.86 15.29 -1.13
C ASP A 47 -9.13 14.24 -2.00
N GLU A 48 -7.79 14.28 -2.07
CA GLU A 48 -7.01 13.38 -2.90
C GLU A 48 -5.79 12.80 -2.17
N PHE A 49 -5.55 11.51 -2.41
CA PHE A 49 -4.42 10.77 -1.84
C PHE A 49 -3.73 9.85 -2.85
N GLY A 50 -2.48 9.52 -2.53
CA GLY A 50 -1.65 8.57 -3.25
C GLY A 50 -1.40 7.32 -2.43
N LEU A 51 -1.37 6.16 -3.09
CA LEU A 51 -1.18 4.85 -2.45
C LEU A 51 0.09 4.16 -2.95
N LEU A 52 1.01 3.85 -2.03
CA LEU A 52 2.10 2.92 -2.29
C LEU A 52 1.70 1.53 -1.86
N ILE A 53 1.98 0.54 -2.69
CA ILE A 53 1.62 -0.84 -2.41
C ILE A 53 2.85 -1.75 -2.54
N ASP A 54 3.17 -2.43 -1.45
CA ASP A 54 4.19 -3.47 -1.38
C ASP A 54 3.54 -4.78 -0.92
N THR A 55 3.26 -5.64 -1.89
CA THR A 55 2.72 -6.99 -1.70
C THR A 55 3.78 -8.04 -2.05
N SER A 56 5.06 -7.65 -2.15
CA SER A 56 6.16 -8.52 -2.58
C SER A 56 6.42 -9.72 -1.65
N ARG A 57 5.93 -9.65 -0.41
CA ARG A 57 5.98 -10.75 0.58
C ARG A 57 4.67 -11.51 0.70
N GLY A 58 3.71 -11.26 -0.19
CA GLY A 58 2.44 -11.96 -0.28
C GLY A 58 2.64 -13.39 -0.80
N GLU A 59 1.96 -14.34 -0.18
CA GLU A 59 2.04 -15.76 -0.53
C GLU A 59 0.77 -16.25 -1.25
N GLY A 60 -0.33 -15.49 -1.14
CA GLY A 60 -1.57 -15.73 -1.87
C GLY A 60 -2.80 -15.13 -1.17
N PHE A 61 -3.97 -15.30 -1.79
CA PHE A 61 -5.27 -14.99 -1.19
C PHE A 61 -6.33 -16.01 -1.59
N ASN A 62 -7.33 -16.19 -0.73
CA ASN A 62 -8.53 -16.95 -1.05
C ASN A 62 -9.41 -16.19 -2.04
N PHE A 63 -10.18 -16.89 -2.88
CA PHE A 63 -11.04 -16.27 -3.89
C PHE A 63 -11.99 -15.20 -3.32
N GLU A 64 -12.56 -15.43 -2.14
CA GLU A 64 -13.41 -14.44 -1.45
C GLU A 64 -12.71 -13.10 -1.17
N CYS A 65 -11.39 -13.09 -1.03
CA CYS A 65 -10.63 -11.85 -0.88
C CYS A 65 -10.70 -11.02 -2.16
N TYR A 66 -10.77 -11.66 -3.33
CA TYR A 66 -10.73 -10.96 -4.61
C TYR A 66 -11.83 -9.91 -4.70
N GLU A 67 -13.09 -10.31 -4.50
CA GLU A 67 -14.24 -9.40 -4.54
C GLU A 67 -14.11 -8.29 -3.49
N ILE A 68 -13.70 -8.63 -2.27
CA ILE A 68 -13.49 -7.67 -1.17
C ILE A 68 -12.49 -6.56 -1.56
N TRP A 69 -11.39 -6.93 -2.24
CA TRP A 69 -10.37 -5.95 -2.66
C TRP A 69 -10.78 -5.16 -3.90
N ILE A 70 -11.58 -5.74 -4.80
CA ILE A 70 -12.14 -5.00 -5.94
C ILE A 70 -13.07 -3.89 -5.45
N ASP A 71 -14.03 -4.23 -4.59
CA ASP A 71 -14.97 -3.26 -4.02
C ASP A 71 -14.22 -2.15 -3.26
N ALA A 72 -13.13 -2.50 -2.58
CA ALA A 72 -12.29 -1.54 -1.89
C ALA A 72 -11.56 -0.58 -2.85
N ILE A 73 -11.08 -1.05 -4.01
CA ILE A 73 -10.43 -0.19 -5.01
C ILE A 73 -11.41 0.85 -5.54
N ASP A 74 -12.64 0.44 -5.84
CA ASP A 74 -13.70 1.35 -6.30
C ASP A 74 -14.04 2.37 -5.20
N GLU A 75 -14.23 1.92 -3.96
CA GLU A 75 -14.46 2.80 -2.80
C GLU A 75 -13.32 3.81 -2.62
N TRP A 76 -12.06 3.37 -2.71
CA TRP A 76 -10.92 4.27 -2.56
C TRP A 76 -10.87 5.31 -3.67
N TYR A 77 -11.22 4.92 -4.91
CA TYR A 77 -11.30 5.86 -6.02
C TYR A 77 -12.37 6.93 -5.77
N GLU A 78 -13.55 6.54 -5.30
CA GLU A 78 -14.60 7.48 -4.89
C GLU A 78 -14.16 8.39 -3.74
N GLN A 79 -13.35 7.87 -2.82
CA GLN A 79 -12.78 8.59 -1.67
C GLN A 79 -11.53 9.43 -1.99
N GLY A 80 -11.12 9.53 -3.25
CA GLY A 80 -10.03 10.42 -3.65
C GLY A 80 -8.70 9.76 -4.00
N LEU A 81 -8.65 8.45 -4.19
CA LEU A 81 -7.44 7.81 -4.72
C LEU A 81 -7.19 8.28 -6.16
N ARG A 82 -6.03 8.91 -6.40
CA ARG A 82 -5.69 9.49 -7.72
C ARG A 82 -4.33 9.09 -8.27
N ALA A 83 -3.49 8.46 -7.46
CA ALA A 83 -2.23 7.91 -7.92
C ALA A 83 -1.81 6.71 -7.09
N GLY A 84 -1.08 5.78 -7.71
CA GLY A 84 -0.47 4.69 -6.98
C GLY A 84 0.89 4.28 -7.52
N ILE A 85 1.70 3.63 -6.67
CA ILE A 85 2.95 2.99 -7.05
C ILE A 85 3.03 1.59 -6.42
N ARG A 86 3.22 0.57 -7.26
CA ARG A 86 3.47 -0.82 -6.86
C ARG A 86 4.97 -1.12 -6.76
N LEU A 87 5.37 -1.92 -5.78
CA LEU A 87 6.77 -2.32 -5.55
C LEU A 87 7.12 -3.77 -5.91
N ASP A 88 6.10 -4.56 -6.23
CA ASP A 88 6.24 -5.99 -6.51
C ASP A 88 7.10 -6.29 -7.75
N ASN A 89 7.69 -7.50 -7.75
CA ASN A 89 8.37 -8.02 -8.92
C ASN A 89 7.35 -8.60 -9.92
N ARG A 90 7.19 -7.91 -11.05
CA ARG A 90 6.24 -8.29 -12.11
C ARG A 90 6.54 -9.62 -12.80
N THR A 91 7.75 -10.14 -12.67
CA THR A 91 8.11 -11.44 -13.24
C THR A 91 7.82 -12.60 -12.29
N ASP A 92 7.46 -12.32 -11.03
CA ASP A 92 7.11 -13.35 -10.05
C ASP A 92 5.75 -13.97 -10.40
N MET A 93 5.66 -15.30 -10.29
CA MET A 93 4.41 -16.02 -10.49
C MET A 93 3.35 -15.58 -9.48
N ASN A 94 3.74 -15.35 -8.23
CA ASN A 94 2.81 -14.91 -7.19
C ASN A 94 2.19 -13.55 -7.54
N TYR A 95 3.01 -12.60 -8.02
CA TYR A 95 2.51 -11.32 -8.50
C TYR A 95 1.50 -11.49 -9.64
N ARG A 96 1.82 -12.31 -10.64
CA ARG A 96 0.97 -12.49 -11.82
C ARG A 96 -0.38 -13.13 -11.51
N ILE A 97 -0.41 -14.03 -10.53
CA ILE A 97 -1.65 -14.69 -10.11
C ILE A 97 -2.47 -13.77 -9.21
N PHE A 98 -1.81 -13.12 -8.25
CA PHE A 98 -2.50 -12.45 -7.15
C PHE A 98 -2.59 -10.94 -7.33
N SER A 99 -1.50 -10.25 -7.66
CA SER A 99 -1.48 -8.77 -7.70
C SER A 99 -1.86 -8.18 -9.07
N GLU A 100 -1.43 -8.81 -10.16
CA GLU A 100 -1.60 -8.31 -11.54
C GLU A 100 -3.07 -8.05 -11.93
N PRO A 101 -4.06 -8.89 -11.54
CA PRO A 101 -5.46 -8.59 -11.82
C PRO A 101 -5.94 -7.25 -11.24
N PHE A 102 -5.51 -6.90 -10.03
CA PHE A 102 -5.85 -5.61 -9.42
C PHE A 102 -5.12 -4.44 -10.09
N ASP A 103 -3.85 -4.64 -10.46
CA ASP A 103 -3.07 -3.63 -11.18
C ASP A 103 -3.72 -3.30 -12.54
N ASN A 104 -4.25 -4.29 -13.26
CA ASN A 104 -4.95 -4.07 -14.52
C ASN A 104 -6.20 -3.18 -14.39
N ILE A 105 -6.79 -3.11 -13.20
CA ILE A 105 -7.91 -2.23 -12.87
C ILE A 105 -7.38 -0.86 -12.44
N MET A 106 -6.35 -0.81 -11.59
CA MET A 106 -5.81 0.43 -11.07
C MET A 106 -5.01 1.24 -12.10
N ILE A 107 -4.37 0.61 -13.09
CA ILE A 107 -3.62 1.31 -14.15
C ILE A 107 -4.50 2.34 -14.88
N PRO A 108 -5.65 1.97 -15.49
CA PRO A 108 -6.50 2.94 -16.17
C PRO A 108 -7.22 3.90 -15.21
N LEU A 109 -7.51 3.49 -13.97
CA LEU A 109 -8.23 4.33 -13.01
C LEU A 109 -7.37 5.46 -12.43
N ILE A 110 -6.13 5.16 -12.05
CA ILE A 110 -5.29 6.08 -11.25
C ILE A 110 -3.87 6.25 -11.78
N GLY A 111 -3.57 5.72 -12.97
CA GLY A 111 -2.22 5.77 -13.53
C GLY A 111 -1.18 5.08 -12.63
N LEU A 112 -1.52 3.88 -12.14
CA LEU A 112 -0.64 3.06 -11.31
C LEU A 112 0.73 2.89 -11.97
N GLY A 113 1.79 3.30 -11.25
CA GLY A 113 3.17 3.13 -11.66
C GLY A 113 3.90 2.04 -10.88
N TYR A 114 5.18 1.85 -11.18
CA TYR A 114 6.03 0.85 -10.52
C TYR A 114 7.33 1.48 -10.02
N SER A 115 7.87 0.94 -8.92
CA SER A 115 9.15 1.35 -8.35
C SER A 115 9.88 0.14 -7.74
N LYS A 116 11.19 0.24 -7.59
CA LYS A 116 12.02 -0.81 -6.96
C LYS A 116 12.11 -0.67 -5.44
N ASN A 117 11.77 0.50 -4.89
CA ASN A 117 11.83 0.77 -3.46
C ASN A 117 10.90 1.92 -3.06
N ILE A 118 10.59 1.97 -1.77
CA ILE A 118 9.58 2.88 -1.19
C ILE A 118 10.07 4.33 -1.29
N THR A 119 11.35 4.60 -1.02
CA THR A 119 11.94 5.95 -1.15
C THR A 119 11.75 6.53 -2.55
N SER A 120 12.00 5.74 -3.59
CA SER A 120 11.82 6.18 -4.97
C SER A 120 10.34 6.34 -5.33
N ALA A 121 9.48 5.47 -4.81
CA ALA A 121 8.04 5.54 -5.00
C ALA A 121 7.44 6.83 -4.40
N VAL A 122 7.82 7.17 -3.16
CA VAL A 122 7.42 8.43 -2.51
C VAL A 122 7.88 9.62 -3.33
N LYS A 123 9.15 9.65 -3.77
CA LYS A 123 9.66 10.73 -4.63
C LYS A 123 8.91 10.85 -5.96
N VAL A 124 8.36 9.77 -6.51
CA VAL A 124 7.52 9.82 -7.71
C VAL A 124 6.17 10.47 -7.38
N LEU A 125 5.50 10.08 -6.30
CA LEU A 125 4.21 10.66 -5.92
C LEU A 125 4.34 12.12 -5.48
N ASN A 126 5.40 12.50 -4.76
CA ASN A 126 5.64 13.90 -4.39
C ASN A 126 5.85 14.78 -5.63
N ARG A 127 6.52 14.27 -6.68
CA ARG A 127 6.63 14.96 -7.97
C ARG A 127 5.31 15.06 -8.73
N ARG A 128 4.34 14.19 -8.44
CA ARG A 128 2.97 14.27 -8.96
C ARG A 128 2.07 15.20 -8.12
N GLY A 129 2.59 15.78 -7.03
CA GLY A 129 1.89 16.77 -6.20
C GLY A 129 1.33 16.24 -4.89
N PHE A 130 1.42 14.93 -4.60
CA PHE A 130 0.96 14.35 -3.34
C PHE A 130 2.00 14.55 -2.25
N LYS A 131 1.66 15.29 -1.20
CA LYS A 131 2.58 15.57 -0.07
C LYS A 131 2.62 14.41 0.92
N GLY A 132 3.77 14.16 1.52
CA GLY A 132 3.93 13.15 2.57
C GLY A 132 5.33 12.58 2.66
N PHE A 133 5.73 12.20 3.88
CA PHE A 133 7.01 11.58 4.23
C PHE A 133 8.25 12.41 3.90
N GLU A 134 8.14 13.73 3.69
CA GLU A 134 9.29 14.62 3.47
C GLU A 134 10.22 14.67 4.69
N ALA A 135 9.66 14.50 5.89
CA ALA A 135 10.39 14.40 7.14
C ALA A 135 10.67 12.95 7.58
N GLY A 136 10.54 11.98 6.66
CA GLY A 136 10.60 10.55 6.98
C GLY A 136 9.40 10.11 7.80
N LEU A 137 9.63 9.38 8.90
CA LEU A 137 8.56 8.77 9.72
C LEU A 137 8.15 9.57 10.95
N ALA A 138 8.77 10.72 11.19
CA ALA A 138 8.54 11.50 12.41
C ALA A 138 7.04 11.83 12.64
N ASN A 139 6.29 12.03 11.56
CA ASN A 139 4.87 12.40 11.60
C ASN A 139 3.94 11.27 11.14
N ALA A 140 4.48 10.09 10.84
CA ALA A 140 3.70 9.03 10.22
C ALA A 140 2.78 8.34 11.24
N THR A 141 1.50 8.21 10.90
CA THR A 141 0.57 7.33 11.61
C THR A 141 0.82 5.89 11.16
N LYS A 142 1.05 4.96 12.11
CA LYS A 142 1.24 3.52 11.83
C LYS A 142 0.04 2.69 12.32
N ILE A 143 -0.47 1.79 11.48
CA ILE A 143 -1.43 0.73 11.86
C ILE A 143 -0.84 -0.61 11.43
N SER A 144 -0.78 -1.60 12.33
CA SER A 144 -0.20 -2.91 12.02
C SER A 144 -0.89 -4.02 12.81
N ASN A 145 -1.03 -5.21 12.21
CA ASN A 145 -1.43 -6.43 12.92
C ASN A 145 -0.24 -7.37 13.20
N CYS A 146 0.96 -7.01 12.76
CA CYS A 146 2.18 -7.78 12.98
C CYS A 146 3.31 -6.91 13.58
N PRO A 147 4.30 -7.52 14.25
CA PRO A 147 5.37 -6.79 14.93
C PRO A 147 6.16 -5.86 14.01
N ASP A 148 6.51 -6.28 12.79
CA ASP A 148 7.00 -5.34 11.77
C ASP A 148 7.13 -5.97 10.38
N LEU A 149 6.43 -5.41 9.37
CA LEU A 149 6.89 -5.50 7.98
C LEU A 149 7.80 -4.33 7.60
N GLY A 150 8.00 -3.42 8.56
CA GLY A 150 8.52 -2.07 8.57
C GLY A 150 9.34 -1.56 7.39
N LEU A 151 9.27 -0.23 7.26
CA LEU A 151 10.10 0.51 6.35
C LEU A 151 11.58 0.30 6.71
N PRO A 152 12.49 0.31 5.72
CA PRO A 152 13.91 0.16 5.98
C PRO A 152 14.38 1.26 6.94
N SER A 153 15.34 0.93 7.80
CA SER A 153 15.81 1.84 8.88
C SER A 153 16.32 3.19 8.39
N ASN A 154 16.77 3.27 7.12
CA ASN A 154 17.22 4.49 6.46
C ASN A 154 16.14 5.17 5.60
N PHE A 155 14.85 4.84 5.79
CA PHE A 155 13.77 5.39 4.99
C PHE A 155 13.72 6.91 5.07
N MET A 156 14.00 7.55 3.93
CA MET A 156 14.01 9.00 3.77
C MET A 156 14.99 9.72 4.72
N GLU A 157 15.98 9.02 5.29
CA GLU A 157 17.09 9.71 5.95
C GLU A 157 17.79 10.60 4.92
N PRO A 158 18.14 11.86 5.28
CA PRO A 158 19.07 12.64 4.47
C PRO A 158 20.31 11.80 4.29
N SER A 159 20.70 11.51 3.04
CA SER A 159 21.97 10.85 2.75
C SER A 159 23.05 11.66 3.45
N VAL A 160 23.60 11.13 4.54
CA VAL A 160 24.78 11.69 5.17
C VAL A 160 25.86 11.57 4.10
N LEU A 161 26.11 12.67 3.39
CA LEU A 161 27.26 12.83 2.52
C LEU A 161 28.48 12.50 3.39
N ARG A 162 29.10 11.35 3.12
CA ARG A 162 30.46 11.04 3.52
C ARG A 162 31.34 11.22 2.29
#